data_AF-A0A822D4Y2-F1
#
_entry.id   AF-A0A822D4Y2-F1
#
_cell.length_a   1.000
_cell.length_b   1.000
_cell.length_c   1.000
_cell.angle_alpha   90.00
_cell.angle_beta   90.00
_cell.angle_gamma   90.00
#
_symmetry.space_group_name_H-M   'P 1'
#
loop_
_entity.id
_entity.type
_entity.pdbx_description
1 polymer ?
#
loop_
_entity_poly.entity_id
_entity_poly.type
_entity_poly.pdbx_seq_one_letter_code
_entity_poly.pdbx_strand_id
1 'polypeptide(L)'
;RKITPVIPSSVIFDIPESYQQTLSNERFLLVDLFMTRGKGRILLFSSDQQLELLFESETIFMDGTFDTTPPNFKQVYLIHAQKFGQGTW
;
A
#
# COMPACT_ATOMS: atom_id res chain seq x y z
N ARG A 1 -18.67 -11.85 14.47
CA ARG A 1 -19.06 -11.03 13.29
C ARG A 1 -17.97 -9.98 13.12
N LYS A 2 -17.09 -10.12 12.12
CA LYS A 2 -16.04 -9.13 11.82
C LYS A 2 -16.77 -7.88 11.31
N ILE A 3 -16.70 -6.79 12.07
CA ILE A 3 -17.41 -5.54 11.74
C ILE A 3 -16.61 -4.91 10.60
N THR A 4 -17.04 -5.13 9.36
CA THR A 4 -16.39 -4.50 8.21
C THR A 4 -16.61 -2.99 8.32
N PRO A 5 -15.56 -2.16 8.29
CA PRO A 5 -15.71 -0.72 8.35
C PRO A 5 -16.57 -0.22 7.19
N VAL A 6 -17.36 0.82 7.44
CA VAL A 6 -18.08 1.53 6.38
C VAL A 6 -17.04 2.08 5.40
N ILE A 7 -17.27 1.87 4.11
CA ILE A 7 -16.41 2.45 3.06
C ILE A 7 -16.43 3.97 3.24
N PRO A 8 -15.26 4.63 3.39
CA PRO A 8 -15.22 6.08 3.56
C PRO A 8 -15.92 6.79 2.40
N SER A 9 -16.55 7.94 2.68
CA SER A 9 -17.17 8.81 1.65
C SER A 9 -16.24 9.91 1.15
N SER A 10 -15.02 9.99 1.71
CA SER A 10 -13.97 10.93 1.29
C SER A 10 -12.58 10.35 1.57
N VAL A 11 -11.53 11.04 1.15
CA VAL A 11 -10.14 10.71 1.51
C VAL A 11 -9.74 11.19 2.91
N ILE A 12 -10.60 11.96 3.58
CA ILE A 12 -10.38 12.52 4.93
C ILE A 12 -10.87 11.49 5.95
N PHE A 13 -9.98 10.60 6.35
CA PHE A 13 -10.22 9.61 7.42
C PHE A 13 -8.91 9.19 8.06
N ASP A 14 -8.95 8.86 9.34
CA ASP A 14 -7.80 8.31 10.05
C ASP A 14 -7.62 6.83 9.69
N ILE A 15 -6.37 6.38 9.54
CA ILE A 15 -6.05 4.97 9.37
C ILE A 15 -5.78 4.38 10.76
N PRO A 16 -6.60 3.43 11.25
CA PRO A 16 -6.34 2.76 12.52
C PRO A 16 -4.93 2.15 12.57
N GLU A 17 -4.29 2.20 13.74
CA GLU A 17 -2.93 1.68 13.95
C GLU A 17 -2.76 0.23 13.48
N SER A 18 -3.78 -0.61 13.69
CA SER A 18 -3.79 -2.02 13.24
C SER A 18 -3.67 -2.19 11.72
N TYR A 19 -3.92 -1.16 10.93
CA TYR A 19 -3.76 -1.16 9.47
C TYR A 19 -2.49 -0.42 9.01
N GLN A 20 -1.75 0.17 9.94
CA GLN A 20 -0.46 0.81 9.67
C GLN A 20 0.71 -0.19 9.81
N GLN A 21 0.44 -1.38 10.32
CA GLN A 21 1.41 -2.43 10.62
C GLN A 21 1.09 -3.74 9.90
N THR A 22 2.09 -4.59 9.70
CA THR A 22 1.93 -5.98 9.24
C THR A 22 1.33 -6.84 10.36
N LEU A 23 0.96 -8.09 10.05
CA LEU A 23 0.51 -9.05 11.06
C LEU A 23 1.59 -9.41 12.10
N SER A 24 2.86 -9.10 11.79
CA SER A 24 4.01 -9.26 12.68
C SER A 24 4.36 -7.99 13.46
N ASN A 25 3.48 -6.98 13.45
CA ASN A 25 3.67 -5.66 14.07
C ASN A 25 4.85 -4.85 13.49
N GLU A 26 5.22 -5.10 12.23
CA GLU A 26 6.23 -4.29 11.54
C GLU A 26 5.57 -3.12 10.83
N ARG A 27 6.29 -2.02 10.64
CA ARG A 27 5.79 -0.85 9.90
C ARG A 27 5.38 -1.23 8.48
N PHE A 28 4.20 -0.79 8.07
CA PHE A 28 3.66 -1.07 6.74
C PHE A 28 3.13 0.16 6.00
N LEU A 29 2.48 1.10 6.70
CA LEU A 29 2.15 2.40 6.11
C LEU A 29 3.39 3.30 6.14
N LEU A 30 3.97 3.58 4.98
CA LEU A 30 5.19 4.38 4.84
C LEU A 30 4.91 5.86 4.62
N VAL A 31 3.88 6.16 3.84
CA VAL A 31 3.50 7.53 3.48
C VAL A 31 1.99 7.68 3.62
N ASP A 32 1.59 8.73 4.32
CA ASP A 32 0.24 9.27 4.31
C ASP A 32 0.32 10.77 4.01
N LEU A 33 0.11 11.14 2.74
CA LEU A 33 0.31 12.49 2.24
C LEU A 33 -0.98 13.06 1.68
N PHE A 34 -1.45 14.17 2.26
CA PHE A 34 -2.54 14.96 1.69
C PHE A 34 -2.01 15.93 0.63
N MET A 35 -2.55 15.83 -0.59
CA MET A 35 -2.28 16.76 -1.68
C MET A 35 -3.00 18.09 -1.47
N THR A 36 -2.57 19.14 -2.20
CA THR A 36 -3.06 20.52 -2.05
C THR A 36 -4.59 20.62 -1.94
N ARG A 37 -5.03 21.36 -0.91
CA ARG A 37 -6.45 21.63 -0.57
C ARG A 37 -7.30 20.38 -0.28
N GLY A 38 -6.71 19.28 0.19
CA GLY A 38 -7.45 18.09 0.64
C GLY A 38 -8.16 17.32 -0.48
N LYS A 39 -7.83 17.62 -1.75
CA LYS A 39 -8.48 17.03 -2.93
C LYS A 39 -7.82 15.73 -3.40
N GLY A 40 -6.78 15.27 -2.72
CA GLY A 40 -6.10 14.00 -3.00
C GLY A 40 -5.32 13.53 -1.79
N ARG A 41 -5.11 12.22 -1.72
CA ARG A 41 -4.31 11.56 -0.70
C ARG A 41 -3.49 10.47 -1.35
N ILE A 42 -2.21 10.40 -1.01
CA ILE A 42 -1.32 9.32 -1.42
C ILE A 42 -1.06 8.48 -0.18
N LEU A 43 -1.40 7.20 -0.28
CA LEU A 43 -1.08 6.18 0.69
C LEU A 43 -0.06 5.23 0.07
N LEU A 44 1.08 5.06 0.72
CA LEU A 44 2.10 4.12 0.27
C LEU A 44 2.30 3.05 1.34
N PHE A 45 2.08 1.80 0.94
CA PHE A 45 2.22 0.64 1.81
C PHE A 45 3.38 -0.23 1.33
N SER A 46 4.32 -0.53 2.22
CA SER A 46 5.39 -1.51 2.03
C SER A 46 6.06 -1.79 3.37
N SER A 47 6.60 -3.00 3.53
CA SER A 47 7.54 -3.32 4.61
C SER A 47 8.96 -2.93 4.22
N ASP A 48 9.85 -2.81 5.21
CA ASP A 48 11.27 -2.55 4.98
C ASP A 48 11.93 -3.68 4.16
N GLN A 49 11.54 -4.93 4.39
CA GLN A 49 12.03 -6.08 3.60
C GLN A 49 11.61 -5.98 2.12
N GLN A 50 10.40 -5.50 1.84
CA GLN A 50 9.93 -5.30 0.47
C GLN A 50 10.66 -4.14 -0.21
N LEU A 51 11.00 -3.07 0.54
CA LEU A 51 11.81 -1.97 0.02
C LEU A 51 13.23 -2.43 -0.31
N GLU A 52 13.87 -3.22 0.56
CA GLU A 52 15.18 -3.81 0.30
C GLU A 52 15.13 -4.70 -0.93
N LEU A 53 14.11 -5.56 -1.04
CA LEU A 53 13.93 -6.40 -2.22
C LEU A 53 13.77 -5.57 -3.49
N LEU A 54 13.03 -4.46 -3.44
CA LEU A 54 12.90 -3.54 -4.59
C LEU A 54 14.24 -2.87 -4.93
N PHE A 55 15.04 -2.53 -3.93
CA PHE A 55 16.35 -1.90 -4.10
C PHE A 55 17.40 -2.87 -4.69
N GLU A 56 17.39 -4.12 -4.25
CA GLU A 56 18.31 -5.17 -4.72
C GLU A 56 17.90 -5.79 -6.06
N SER A 57 16.64 -5.63 -6.48
CA SER A 57 16.11 -6.29 -7.68
C SER A 57 16.65 -5.67 -8.97
N GLU A 58 17.21 -6.51 -9.84
CA GLU A 58 17.64 -6.10 -11.19
C GLU A 58 16.44 -5.69 -12.07
N THR A 59 15.28 -6.32 -11.86
CA THR A 59 14.06 -6.05 -12.63
C THR A 59 12.90 -5.73 -11.68
N ILE A 60 12.20 -4.63 -11.96
CA ILE A 60 10.94 -4.29 -11.30
C ILE A 60 9.81 -4.25 -12.32
N PHE A 61 8.64 -4.68 -11.89
CA PHE A 61 7.39 -4.62 -12.65
C PHE A 61 6.48 -3.60 -11.99
N MET A 62 5.79 -2.80 -12.80
CA MET A 62 4.86 -1.80 -12.31
C MET A 62 3.54 -1.93 -13.06
N ASP A 63 2.44 -1.90 -12.32
CA ASP A 63 1.10 -1.90 -12.89
C ASP A 63 0.24 -0.85 -12.19
N GLY A 64 -0.51 -0.09 -12.99
CA GLY A 64 -1.37 0.98 -12.52
C GLY A 64 -2.80 0.72 -12.95
N THR A 65 -3.63 0.22 -12.06
CA THR A 65 -5.04 -0.06 -12.37
C THR A 65 -5.93 1.09 -11.91
N PHE A 66 -6.73 1.62 -12.85
CA PHE A 66 -7.72 2.67 -12.57
C PHE A 66 -9.11 2.08 -12.28
N ASP A 67 -9.49 1.02 -12.99
CA ASP A 67 -10.86 0.48 -13.00
C ASP A 67 -11.29 -0.19 -11.68
N THR A 68 -10.36 -0.66 -10.86
CA THR A 68 -10.63 -1.36 -9.58
C THR A 68 -10.27 -0.54 -8.35
N THR A 69 -10.21 0.79 -8.49
CA THR A 69 -9.79 1.67 -7.40
C THR A 69 -10.93 1.91 -6.39
N PRO A 70 -10.64 1.99 -5.07
CA PRO A 70 -11.63 2.36 -4.07
C PRO A 70 -12.32 3.71 -4.40
N PRO A 71 -13.61 3.91 -4.06
CA PRO A 71 -14.45 5.03 -4.52
C PRO A 71 -13.96 6.48 -4.24
N ASN A 72 -12.84 6.68 -3.55
CA ASN A 72 -12.26 8.00 -3.27
C ASN A 72 -10.82 8.16 -3.77
N PHE A 73 -10.23 7.11 -4.32
CA PHE A 73 -8.89 7.14 -4.91
C PHE A 73 -9.02 7.05 -6.42
N LYS A 74 -7.99 7.53 -7.13
CA LYS A 74 -7.99 7.55 -8.61
C LYS A 74 -7.31 6.34 -9.23
N GLN A 75 -6.35 5.75 -8.51
CA GLN A 75 -5.54 4.64 -9.01
C GLN A 75 -5.08 3.78 -7.84
N VAL A 76 -4.94 2.48 -8.09
CA VAL A 76 -4.06 1.58 -7.31
C VAL A 76 -2.81 1.33 -8.13
N TYR A 77 -1.64 1.59 -7.56
CA TYR A 77 -0.36 1.40 -8.22
C TYR A 77 0.44 0.33 -7.49
N LEU A 78 0.88 -0.68 -8.23
CA LEU A 78 1.61 -1.83 -7.72
C LEU A 78 3.03 -1.80 -8.25
N ILE A 79 4.01 -2.02 -7.37
CA ILE A 79 5.41 -2.20 -7.72
C ILE A 79 5.84 -3.57 -7.19
N HIS A 80 6.35 -4.41 -8.07
CA HIS A 80 6.81 -5.75 -7.77
C HIS A 80 8.29 -5.89 -8.14
N ALA A 81 9.06 -6.53 -7.26
CA ALA A 81 10.41 -6.99 -7.56
C ALA A 81 10.42 -8.50 -7.79
N GLN A 82 11.36 -8.96 -8.61
CA GLN A 82 11.59 -10.38 -8.80
C GLN A 82 12.52 -10.92 -7.73
N LYS A 83 12.02 -11.84 -6.89
CA LYS A 83 12.85 -12.59 -5.96
C LYS A 83 13.13 -13.99 -6.50
N PHE A 84 14.35 -14.25 -6.92
CA PHE A 84 14.79 -15.60 -7.27
C PHE A 84 15.08 -16.40 -5.99
N GLY A 85 14.09 -17.11 -5.47
CA GLY A 85 14.31 -18.11 -4.44
C GLY A 85 14.54 -19.47 -5.09
N GLN A 86 15.70 -20.10 -4.88
CA GLN A 86 15.75 -21.56 -4.93
C GLN A 86 14.84 -22.06 -3.81
N GLY A 87 13.70 -22.67 -4.17
CA GLY A 87 12.75 -23.19 -3.19
C GLY A 87 13.47 -24.18 -2.27
N THR A 88 13.74 -23.75 -1.04
CA THR A 88 14.07 -24.64 0.06
C THR A 88 12.87 -24.59 0.99
N TRP A 89 12.10 -25.68 0.95
CA TRP A 89 10.97 -25.96 1.85
C TRP A 89 11.49 -26.50 3.18
#